data_AF-A0A6M8J2Z6-F1
#
_entry.id   AF-A0A6M8J2Z6-F1
#
_cell.length_a   1.000
_cell.length_b   1.000
_cell.length_c   1.000
_cell.angle_alpha   90.00
_cell.angle_beta   90.00
_cell.angle_gamma   90.00
#
_symmetry.space_group_name_H-M   'P 1'
#
loop_
_entity.id
_entity.type
_entity.pdbx_description
1 polymer ?
#
loop_
_entity_poly.entity_id
_entity_poly.type
_entity_poly.pdbx_seq_one_letter_code
_entity_poly.pdbx_strand_id
1 'polypeptide(L)'
;MIGSEEEGRVSDGASPQSAEGPGASPALKPKRGRKPAILGAVAAAMVVLGVAFFVWHEQPSFCNAICHTPMDPYVESYYSTDDTMLASMHMQAGKTCLDCHEPTVESQVKEAAHWLTGNYAVDAETGKLASRGGQLATQQTCLRAGCHNISLEKLKNKTAYLPLNPHDFSQHGVTDCGSCHKMHGQSVIVCSECHYQAAESVPEGWSSIPYREKR
;
A
#
# COMPACT_ATOMS: atom_id res chain seq x y z
N MET A 1 14.61 61.89 -93.47
CA MET A 1 13.69 62.87 -92.84
C MET A 1 14.38 63.28 -91.55
N ILE A 2 15.25 64.30 -91.62
CA ILE A 2 14.94 65.72 -91.35
C ILE A 2 14.38 65.79 -89.92
N GLY A 3 15.19 66.12 -88.91
CA GLY A 3 15.75 67.46 -88.67
C GLY A 3 14.85 68.13 -87.62
N SER A 4 15.30 68.27 -86.36
CA SER A 4 15.95 69.50 -85.84
C SER A 4 14.90 70.62 -85.68
N GLU A 5 14.76 71.37 -84.58
CA GLU A 5 15.70 72.05 -83.69
C GLU A 5 14.86 72.56 -82.48
N GLU A 6 15.35 72.50 -81.23
CA GLU A 6 15.98 73.61 -80.45
C GLU A 6 15.01 74.77 -80.08
N GLU A 7 15.02 75.40 -78.91
CA GLU A 7 16.10 75.75 -77.99
C GLU A 7 15.50 76.32 -76.68
N GLY A 8 16.27 76.43 -75.56
CA GLY A 8 15.89 77.38 -74.49
C GLY A 8 16.30 77.14 -73.03
N ARG A 9 17.60 77.08 -72.73
CA ARG A 9 18.37 77.79 -71.68
C ARG A 9 17.92 77.91 -70.18
N VAL A 10 18.94 77.72 -69.31
CA VAL A 10 19.24 78.28 -67.95
C VAL A 10 18.65 77.59 -66.70
N SER A 11 19.51 77.01 -65.84
CA SER A 11 20.00 77.65 -64.60
C SER A 11 20.89 76.74 -63.72
N ASP A 12 21.84 77.39 -63.05
CA ASP A 12 22.88 76.89 -62.15
C ASP A 12 22.38 76.32 -60.81
N GLY A 13 23.28 75.64 -60.08
CA GLY A 13 23.35 75.79 -58.62
C GLY A 13 23.39 74.50 -57.80
N ALA A 14 24.36 74.43 -56.89
CA ALA A 14 24.69 73.31 -56.01
C ALA A 14 23.78 73.16 -54.77
N SER A 15 23.59 71.90 -54.32
CA SER A 15 23.27 71.38 -52.94
C SER A 15 22.05 71.95 -52.17
N PRO A 16 21.33 71.19 -51.31
CA PRO A 16 21.90 70.53 -50.12
C PRO A 16 21.22 69.23 -49.61
N GLN A 17 21.77 68.71 -48.51
CA GLN A 17 21.33 67.59 -47.68
C GLN A 17 19.95 67.79 -47.01
N SER A 18 19.23 66.69 -46.75
CA SER A 18 18.67 66.25 -45.45
C SER A 18 17.30 65.58 -45.58
N ALA A 19 17.13 64.38 -45.01
CA ALA A 19 16.08 64.07 -44.03
C ALA A 19 16.07 62.57 -43.66
N GLU A 20 16.00 62.34 -42.36
CA GLU A 20 16.01 61.05 -41.66
C GLU A 20 14.60 60.46 -41.51
N GLY A 21 14.50 59.13 -41.39
CA GLY A 21 13.29 58.42 -40.95
C GLY A 21 13.64 57.03 -40.41
N PRO A 22 13.15 56.59 -39.23
CA PRO A 22 13.67 55.41 -38.54
C PRO A 22 13.00 54.11 -39.02
N GLY A 23 13.79 53.17 -39.54
CA GLY A 23 13.35 51.81 -39.86
C GLY A 23 13.32 50.92 -38.61
N ALA A 24 12.17 50.29 -38.35
CA ALA A 24 11.96 49.40 -37.22
C ALA A 24 12.88 48.17 -37.23
N SER A 25 13.57 47.93 -36.11
CA SER A 25 14.35 46.71 -35.87
C SER A 25 13.43 45.48 -35.72
N PRO A 26 13.81 44.30 -36.25
CA PRO A 26 13.05 43.07 -36.03
C PRO A 26 13.12 42.67 -34.55
N ALA A 27 11.97 42.56 -33.90
CA ALA A 27 11.86 42.09 -32.52
C ALA A 27 12.40 40.64 -32.42
N LEU A 28 13.55 40.46 -31.76
CA LEU A 28 14.02 39.14 -31.40
C LEU A 28 12.97 38.47 -30.51
N LYS A 29 12.46 37.31 -30.95
CA LYS A 29 11.63 36.44 -30.12
C LYS A 29 12.40 36.18 -28.82
N PRO A 30 11.81 36.43 -27.63
CA PRO A 30 12.52 36.19 -26.38
C PRO A 30 12.90 34.70 -26.32
N LYS A 31 14.20 34.42 -26.20
CA LYS A 31 14.70 33.07 -25.92
C LYS A 31 14.06 32.62 -24.61
N ARG A 32 13.01 31.79 -24.68
CA ARG A 32 12.46 31.12 -23.49
C ARG A 32 13.62 30.35 -22.87
N GLY A 33 14.11 30.82 -21.71
CA GLY A 33 15.18 30.13 -21.00
C GLY A 33 14.77 28.68 -20.73
N ARG A 34 15.74 27.77 -20.65
CA ARG A 34 15.47 26.36 -20.33
C ARG A 34 14.88 26.16 -18.92
N LYS A 35 14.93 27.18 -18.07
CA LYS A 35 14.47 27.16 -16.67
C LYS A 35 13.03 26.64 -16.48
N PRO A 36 11.99 27.17 -17.17
CA PRO A 36 10.64 26.61 -17.13
C PRO A 36 10.54 25.16 -17.62
N ALA A 37 11.34 24.76 -18.63
CA ALA A 37 11.36 23.39 -19.11
C ALA A 37 12.00 22.44 -18.07
N ILE A 38 13.07 22.87 -17.42
CA ILE A 38 13.72 22.13 -16.33
C ILE A 38 12.77 22.02 -15.13
N LEU A 39 12.14 23.11 -14.73
CA LEU A 39 11.18 23.10 -13.61
C LEU A 39 9.99 22.18 -13.91
N GLY A 40 9.46 22.23 -15.14
CA GLY A 40 8.41 21.33 -15.60
C GLY A 40 8.86 19.87 -15.62
N ALA A 41 10.07 19.58 -16.07
CA ALA A 41 10.63 18.23 -16.05
C ALA A 41 10.83 17.70 -14.63
N VAL A 42 11.33 18.54 -13.70
CA VAL A 42 11.49 18.18 -12.29
C VAL A 42 10.13 17.92 -11.63
N ALA A 43 9.14 18.78 -11.87
CA ALA A 43 7.79 18.58 -11.35
C ALA A 43 7.17 17.28 -11.88
N ALA A 44 7.29 17.02 -13.19
CA ALA A 44 6.80 15.79 -13.79
C ALA A 44 7.52 14.55 -13.22
N ALA A 45 8.84 14.61 -13.03
CA ALA A 45 9.60 13.53 -12.42
C ALA A 45 9.16 13.25 -10.97
N MET A 46 8.90 14.28 -10.17
CA MET A 46 8.38 14.10 -8.80
C MET A 46 7.00 13.44 -8.79
N VAL A 47 6.11 13.80 -9.72
CA VAL A 47 4.80 13.14 -9.84
C VAL A 47 4.96 11.67 -10.19
N VAL A 48 5.81 11.34 -11.17
CA VAL A 48 6.07 9.94 -11.58
C VAL A 48 6.65 9.14 -10.42
N LEU A 49 7.64 9.67 -9.71
CA LEU A 49 8.24 9.02 -8.55
C LEU A 49 7.23 8.86 -7.42
N GLY A 50 6.39 9.85 -7.16
CA GLY A 50 5.33 9.78 -6.15
C GLY A 50 4.31 8.68 -6.44
N VAL A 51 3.86 8.56 -7.69
CA VAL A 51 2.96 7.49 -8.11
C VAL A 51 3.62 6.12 -8.00
N ALA A 52 4.86 5.97 -8.48
CA ALA A 52 5.59 4.71 -8.38
C ALA A 52 5.82 4.29 -6.92
N PHE A 53 6.18 5.26 -6.06
CA PHE A 53 6.33 5.04 -4.63
C PHE A 53 5.01 4.61 -3.98
N PHE A 54 3.91 5.28 -4.31
CA PHE A 54 2.59 4.94 -3.78
C PHE A 54 2.17 3.51 -4.17
N VAL A 55 2.36 3.13 -5.43
CA VAL A 55 2.08 1.76 -5.90
C VAL A 55 2.97 0.75 -5.20
N TRP A 56 4.25 1.05 -5.04
CA TRP A 56 5.19 0.16 -4.35
C TRP A 56 4.89 0.04 -2.85
N HIS A 57 4.47 1.13 -2.21
CA HIS A 57 4.11 1.18 -0.79
C HIS A 57 3.00 0.17 -0.42
N GLU A 58 2.08 -0.11 -1.34
CA GLU A 58 1.01 -1.09 -1.14
C GLU A 58 1.45 -2.54 -1.42
N GLN A 59 2.70 -2.78 -1.82
CA GLN A 59 3.21 -4.12 -2.13
C GLN A 59 3.88 -4.79 -0.92
N PRO A 60 3.80 -6.14 -0.80
CA PRO A 60 4.48 -6.87 0.27
C PRO A 60 6.00 -6.65 0.31
N SER A 61 6.63 -6.32 -0.84
CA SER A 61 8.06 -5.98 -0.90
C SER A 61 8.41 -4.69 -0.14
N PHE A 62 7.48 -3.73 -0.06
CA PHE A 62 7.67 -2.54 0.77
C PHE A 62 7.65 -2.91 2.25
N CYS A 63 6.70 -3.77 2.64
CA CYS A 63 6.60 -4.25 4.01
C CYS A 63 7.88 -4.96 4.46
N ASN A 64 8.44 -5.83 3.61
CA ASN A 64 9.72 -6.49 3.86
C ASN A 64 10.85 -5.48 4.12
N ALA A 65 10.93 -4.42 3.33
CA ALA A 65 12.07 -3.52 3.33
C ALA A 65 11.97 -2.34 4.32
N ILE A 66 10.76 -1.79 4.56
CA ILE A 66 10.61 -0.45 5.16
C ILE A 66 9.58 -0.38 6.30
N CYS A 67 8.63 -1.33 6.44
CA CYS A 67 7.61 -1.20 7.50
C CYS A 67 8.20 -1.33 8.91
N HIS A 68 8.90 -2.42 9.22
CA HIS A 68 9.62 -2.60 10.49
C HIS A 68 10.52 -3.85 10.48
N THR A 69 11.42 -3.97 11.45
CA THR A 69 12.22 -5.18 11.67
C THR A 69 11.84 -5.81 13.01
N PRO A 70 11.53 -7.11 13.08
CA PRO A 70 11.62 -8.15 12.03
C PRO A 70 10.30 -8.38 11.27
N MET A 71 10.24 -8.04 9.97
CA MET A 71 9.06 -8.32 9.10
C MET A 71 9.24 -9.57 8.22
N ASP A 72 10.48 -9.97 7.90
CA ASP A 72 10.80 -11.11 7.03
C ASP A 72 9.96 -12.39 7.28
N PRO A 73 9.82 -12.92 8.51
CA PRO A 73 9.08 -14.16 8.73
C PRO A 73 7.58 -14.02 8.41
N TYR A 74 7.02 -12.82 8.50
CA TYR A 74 5.61 -12.57 8.18
C TYR A 74 5.39 -12.54 6.66
N VAL A 75 6.33 -11.92 5.92
CA VAL A 75 6.32 -11.93 4.45
C VAL A 75 6.54 -13.34 3.92
N GLU A 76 7.43 -14.12 4.54
CA GLU A 76 7.62 -15.52 4.21
C GLU A 76 6.35 -16.34 4.42
N SER A 77 5.67 -16.17 5.57
CA SER A 77 4.38 -16.86 5.81
C SER A 77 3.28 -16.47 4.82
N TYR A 78 3.32 -15.25 4.28
CA TYR A 78 2.37 -14.76 3.27
C TYR A 78 2.62 -15.38 1.90
N TYR A 79 3.88 -15.59 1.52
CA TYR A 79 4.26 -16.27 0.27
C TYR A 79 4.45 -17.78 0.42
N SER A 80 4.14 -18.34 1.60
CA SER A 80 4.31 -19.76 1.87
C SER A 80 3.49 -20.61 0.90
N THR A 81 4.01 -21.77 0.52
CA THR A 81 3.26 -22.80 -0.23
C THR A 81 2.51 -23.76 0.70
N ASP A 82 2.66 -23.58 2.01
CA ASP A 82 1.90 -24.30 3.01
C ASP A 82 0.49 -23.70 3.14
N ASP A 83 -0.50 -24.41 2.57
CA ASP A 83 -1.91 -24.05 2.61
C ASP A 83 -2.50 -24.01 4.03
N THR A 84 -1.77 -24.50 5.04
CA THR A 84 -2.17 -24.40 6.44
C THR A 84 -1.84 -23.03 7.05
N MET A 85 -1.01 -22.22 6.37
CA MET A 85 -0.76 -20.81 6.70
C MET A 85 -1.88 -19.93 6.17
N LEU A 86 -2.68 -19.36 7.07
CA LEU A 86 -3.85 -18.56 6.68
C LEU A 86 -3.48 -17.27 5.93
N ALA A 87 -2.30 -16.68 6.18
CA ALA A 87 -1.80 -15.56 5.39
C ALA A 87 -1.57 -15.93 3.91
N SER A 88 -1.01 -17.12 3.64
CA SER A 88 -0.88 -17.63 2.28
C SER A 88 -2.23 -17.87 1.62
N MET A 89 -3.18 -18.50 2.33
CA MET A 89 -4.52 -18.69 1.79
C MET A 89 -5.21 -17.36 1.43
N HIS A 90 -4.97 -16.29 2.19
CA HIS A 90 -5.47 -14.96 1.87
C HIS A 90 -4.73 -14.31 0.70
N MET A 91 -3.41 -14.50 0.58
CA MET A 91 -2.65 -14.12 -0.62
C MET A 91 -3.22 -14.79 -1.87
N GLN A 92 -3.46 -16.11 -1.82
CA GLN A 92 -4.03 -16.88 -2.93
C GLN A 92 -5.44 -16.38 -3.30
N ALA A 93 -6.20 -15.87 -2.32
CA ALA A 93 -7.48 -15.20 -2.52
C ALA A 93 -7.36 -13.73 -3.00
N GLY A 94 -6.15 -13.27 -3.33
CA GLY A 94 -5.87 -11.93 -3.86
C GLY A 94 -5.86 -10.83 -2.80
N LYS A 95 -5.72 -11.16 -1.51
CA LYS A 95 -5.57 -10.18 -0.43
C LYS A 95 -4.12 -9.83 -0.21
N THR A 96 -3.87 -8.58 0.10
CA THR A 96 -2.56 -7.98 0.41
C THR A 96 -2.41 -7.71 1.90
N CYS A 97 -1.21 -7.31 2.34
CA CYS A 97 -0.95 -7.01 3.75
C CYS A 97 -1.90 -5.94 4.31
N LEU A 98 -2.17 -4.89 3.53
CA LEU A 98 -2.97 -3.73 3.94
C LEU A 98 -4.48 -4.01 3.98
N ASP A 99 -4.94 -5.12 3.39
CA ASP A 99 -6.34 -5.56 3.51
C ASP A 99 -6.69 -6.01 4.94
N CYS A 100 -5.69 -6.31 5.76
CA CYS A 100 -5.86 -6.63 7.18
C CYS A 100 -5.12 -5.64 8.09
N HIS A 101 -3.95 -5.15 7.66
CA HIS A 101 -3.16 -4.12 8.35
C HIS A 101 -3.52 -2.73 7.82
N GLU A 102 -4.80 -2.35 7.91
CA GLU A 102 -5.27 -1.09 7.37
C GLU A 102 -4.58 0.09 8.08
N PRO A 103 -3.78 0.91 7.37
CA PRO A 103 -2.99 1.94 7.99
C PRO A 103 -3.86 3.17 8.26
N THR A 104 -3.94 3.61 9.51
CA THR A 104 -4.41 4.96 9.84
C THR A 104 -3.26 5.95 9.71
N VAL A 105 -3.57 7.23 9.44
CA VAL A 105 -2.53 8.28 9.35
C VAL A 105 -1.69 8.33 10.63
N GLU A 106 -2.33 8.20 11.79
CA GLU A 106 -1.62 8.18 13.07
C GLU A 106 -0.70 6.95 13.20
N SER A 107 -1.15 5.77 12.76
CA SER A 107 -0.31 4.57 12.79
C SER A 107 0.90 4.70 11.88
N GLN A 108 0.76 5.29 10.69
CA GLN A 108 1.88 5.49 9.76
C GLN A 108 2.93 6.45 10.31
N VAL A 109 2.52 7.51 11.01
CA VAL A 109 3.46 8.44 11.67
C VAL A 109 4.24 7.72 12.78
N LYS A 110 3.55 6.90 13.59
CA LYS A 110 4.20 6.10 14.64
C LYS A 110 5.15 5.06 14.05
N GLU A 111 4.73 4.35 13.01
CA GLU A 111 5.55 3.34 12.32
C GLU A 111 6.81 3.95 11.73
N ALA A 112 6.73 5.13 11.08
CA ALA A 112 7.91 5.84 10.60
C ALA A 112 8.89 6.22 11.74
N ALA A 113 8.37 6.65 12.89
CA ALA A 113 9.21 6.95 14.06
C ALA A 113 9.85 5.68 14.66
N HIS A 114 9.09 4.59 14.76
CA HIS A 114 9.59 3.29 15.21
C HIS A 114 10.65 2.74 14.24
N TRP A 115 10.48 2.96 12.94
CA TRP A 115 11.47 2.62 11.92
C TRP A 115 12.79 3.36 12.06
N LEU A 116 12.74 4.67 12.28
CA LEU A 116 13.94 5.47 12.51
C LEU A 116 14.64 5.17 13.84
N THR A 117 13.88 4.78 14.87
CA THR A 117 14.41 4.57 16.23
C THR A 117 14.72 3.12 16.57
N GLY A 118 14.22 2.16 15.78
CA GLY A 118 14.28 0.73 16.05
C GLY A 118 13.42 0.28 17.24
N ASN A 119 12.55 1.13 17.76
CA ASN A 119 11.79 0.86 18.97
C ASN A 119 10.52 0.05 18.68
N TYR A 120 10.64 -1.26 18.47
CA TYR A 120 9.49 -2.13 18.23
C TYR A 120 9.16 -2.98 19.46
N ALA A 121 7.86 -3.19 19.69
CA ALA A 121 7.41 -4.16 20.67
C ALA A 121 7.64 -5.58 20.12
N VAL A 122 8.55 -6.31 20.74
CA VAL A 122 8.87 -7.70 20.39
C VAL A 122 8.55 -8.61 21.56
N ASP A 123 8.08 -9.81 21.23
CA ASP A 123 7.94 -10.91 22.16
C ASP A 123 9.34 -11.48 22.48
N ALA A 124 9.67 -11.52 23.77
CA ALA A 124 11.02 -11.88 24.22
C ALA A 124 11.35 -13.36 24.00
N GLU A 125 10.35 -14.24 23.95
CA GLU A 125 10.54 -15.68 23.79
C GLU A 125 10.74 -16.07 22.32
N THR A 126 9.95 -15.48 21.43
CA THR A 126 9.94 -15.82 20.01
C THR A 126 10.79 -14.89 19.15
N GLY A 127 11.17 -13.72 19.67
CA GLY A 127 11.85 -12.66 18.91
C GLY A 127 10.99 -12.03 17.81
N LYS A 128 9.70 -12.41 17.75
CA LYS A 128 8.72 -11.88 16.79
C LYS A 128 8.11 -10.60 17.33
N LEU A 129 7.40 -9.87 16.49
CA LEU A 129 6.65 -8.69 16.93
C LEU A 129 5.55 -9.11 17.88
N ALA A 130 5.31 -8.28 18.89
CA ALA A 130 4.20 -8.47 19.81
C ALA A 130 2.89 -8.62 19.04
N SER A 131 2.12 -9.65 19.38
CA SER A 131 0.88 -9.98 18.66
C SER A 131 -0.13 -8.84 18.75
N ARG A 132 -0.65 -8.45 17.59
CA ARG A 132 -1.79 -7.52 17.45
C ARG A 132 -3.09 -8.26 17.13
N GLY A 133 -3.16 -9.56 17.41
CA GLY A 133 -4.31 -10.41 17.10
C GLY A 133 -5.63 -9.87 17.66
N GLY A 134 -5.65 -9.38 18.90
CA GLY A 134 -6.84 -8.77 19.51
C GLY A 134 -7.27 -7.42 18.90
N GLN A 135 -6.47 -6.84 18.01
CA GLN A 135 -6.79 -5.60 17.30
C GLN A 135 -7.16 -5.89 15.84
N LEU A 136 -6.44 -6.81 15.20
CA LEU A 136 -6.53 -7.04 13.75
C LEU A 136 -7.34 -8.28 13.38
N ALA A 137 -7.31 -9.34 14.18
CA ALA A 137 -8.00 -10.59 13.91
C ALA A 137 -9.31 -10.71 14.73
N THR A 138 -10.03 -9.58 14.81
CA THR A 138 -11.33 -9.49 15.49
C THR A 138 -12.45 -9.99 14.60
N GLN A 139 -13.61 -10.27 15.21
CA GLN A 139 -14.83 -10.57 14.46
C GLN A 139 -15.16 -9.47 13.43
N GLN A 140 -15.01 -8.20 13.79
CA GLN A 140 -15.33 -7.08 12.91
C GLN A 140 -14.45 -7.07 11.66
N THR A 141 -13.14 -7.30 11.80
CA THR A 141 -12.22 -7.32 10.66
C THR A 141 -12.52 -8.48 9.73
N CYS A 142 -12.71 -9.68 10.26
CA CYS A 142 -12.88 -10.88 9.45
C CYS A 142 -14.23 -10.93 8.73
N LEU A 143 -15.31 -10.49 9.40
CA LEU A 143 -16.67 -10.59 8.87
C LEU A 143 -17.12 -9.39 8.02
N ARG A 144 -16.24 -8.41 7.78
CA ARG A 144 -16.58 -7.21 6.99
C ARG A 144 -16.94 -7.55 5.54
N ALA A 145 -17.67 -6.64 4.89
CA ALA A 145 -17.98 -6.76 3.47
C ALA A 145 -16.70 -6.89 2.62
N GLY A 146 -16.71 -7.80 1.65
CA GLY A 146 -15.52 -8.11 0.83
C GLY A 146 -14.55 -9.14 1.44
N CYS A 147 -14.84 -9.65 2.64
CA CYS A 147 -14.13 -10.73 3.33
C CYS A 147 -15.12 -11.89 3.64
N HIS A 148 -15.24 -12.33 4.90
CA HIS A 148 -16.16 -13.39 5.30
C HIS A 148 -17.54 -12.82 5.66
N ASN A 149 -18.29 -12.35 4.66
CA ASN A 149 -19.62 -11.76 4.88
C ASN A 149 -20.69 -12.82 5.28
N ILE A 150 -20.61 -13.28 6.52
CA ILE A 150 -21.46 -14.30 7.13
C ILE A 150 -21.78 -13.90 8.58
N SER A 151 -23.00 -14.18 9.06
CA SER A 151 -23.33 -13.99 10.46
C SER A 151 -22.76 -15.13 11.32
N LEU A 152 -22.51 -14.86 12.61
CA LEU A 152 -22.07 -15.90 13.55
C LEU A 152 -23.06 -17.07 13.61
N GLU A 153 -24.37 -16.82 13.60
CA GLU A 153 -25.38 -17.87 13.57
C GLU A 153 -25.28 -18.76 12.32
N LYS A 154 -25.04 -18.15 11.16
CA LYS A 154 -24.87 -18.91 9.91
C LYS A 154 -23.54 -19.68 9.90
N LEU A 155 -22.49 -19.12 10.50
CA LEU A 155 -21.21 -19.81 10.68
C LEU A 155 -21.36 -21.01 11.62
N LYS A 156 -21.98 -20.82 12.79
CA LYS A 156 -22.35 -21.87 13.75
C LYS A 156 -23.12 -22.99 13.07
N ASN A 157 -24.16 -22.67 12.29
CA ASN A 157 -24.95 -23.68 11.58
C ASN A 157 -24.14 -24.44 10.53
N LYS A 158 -23.20 -23.78 9.84
CA LYS A 158 -22.34 -24.44 8.85
C LYS A 158 -21.38 -25.45 9.47
N THR A 159 -21.00 -25.30 10.74
CA THR A 159 -20.09 -26.20 11.45
C THR A 159 -20.80 -27.06 12.50
N ALA A 160 -22.13 -27.14 12.45
CA ALA A 160 -22.93 -27.92 13.40
C ALA A 160 -22.72 -29.45 13.30
N TYR A 161 -22.08 -29.93 12.24
CA TYR A 161 -21.76 -31.35 12.05
C TYR A 161 -20.52 -31.80 12.84
N LEU A 162 -19.75 -30.88 13.42
CA LEU A 162 -18.56 -31.21 14.20
C LEU A 162 -18.94 -31.72 15.60
N PRO A 163 -18.26 -32.75 16.14
CA PRO A 163 -18.45 -33.28 17.50
C PRO A 163 -18.50 -32.20 18.60
N LEU A 164 -17.63 -31.20 18.50
CA LEU A 164 -17.73 -29.95 19.24
C LEU A 164 -17.67 -28.81 18.24
N ASN A 165 -18.68 -27.96 18.20
CA ASN A 165 -18.74 -26.85 17.26
C ASN A 165 -17.88 -25.66 17.75
N PRO A 166 -16.72 -25.37 17.14
CA PRO A 166 -15.84 -24.29 17.59
C PRO A 166 -16.42 -22.90 17.31
N HIS A 167 -17.48 -22.80 16.49
CA HIS A 167 -18.17 -21.55 16.20
C HIS A 167 -19.49 -21.41 16.98
N ASP A 168 -19.79 -22.31 17.92
CA ASP A 168 -20.84 -22.09 18.89
C ASP A 168 -20.29 -21.36 20.12
N PHE A 169 -20.36 -20.03 20.08
CA PHE A 169 -19.81 -19.18 21.14
C PHE A 169 -20.74 -19.01 22.35
N SER A 170 -21.90 -19.69 22.38
CA SER A 170 -22.94 -19.48 23.39
C SER A 170 -22.50 -19.71 24.84
N GLN A 171 -21.48 -20.54 25.07
CA GLN A 171 -20.99 -20.90 26.41
C GLN A 171 -19.75 -20.14 26.88
N HIS A 172 -18.99 -19.54 25.95
CA HIS A 172 -17.66 -18.98 26.27
C HIS A 172 -17.47 -17.52 25.82
N GLY A 173 -18.30 -17.00 24.91
CA GLY A 173 -18.23 -15.60 24.47
C GLY A 173 -16.93 -15.20 23.74
N VAL A 174 -16.02 -16.14 23.47
CA VAL A 174 -14.76 -15.88 22.74
C VAL A 174 -15.08 -15.78 21.26
N THR A 175 -15.27 -14.57 20.72
CA THR A 175 -15.68 -14.36 19.33
C THR A 175 -14.56 -13.89 18.40
N ASP A 176 -13.41 -13.49 18.94
CA ASP A 176 -12.29 -13.04 18.11
C ASP A 176 -11.64 -14.21 17.38
N CYS A 177 -11.74 -14.16 16.05
CA CYS A 177 -11.28 -15.21 15.15
C CYS A 177 -9.79 -15.55 15.36
N GLY A 178 -8.98 -14.53 15.63
CA GLY A 178 -7.54 -14.63 15.89
C GLY A 178 -7.15 -15.45 17.12
N SER A 179 -8.11 -15.77 17.99
CA SER A 179 -7.87 -16.66 19.14
C SER A 179 -7.47 -18.06 18.67
N CYS A 180 -8.10 -18.54 17.59
CA CYS A 180 -7.84 -19.85 16.99
C CYS A 180 -7.15 -19.74 15.63
N HIS A 181 -7.63 -18.86 14.76
CA HIS A 181 -7.14 -18.65 13.40
C HIS A 181 -5.89 -17.76 13.40
N LYS A 182 -4.70 -18.36 13.31
CA LYS A 182 -3.43 -17.63 13.28
C LYS A 182 -3.04 -17.34 11.83
N MET A 183 -2.86 -16.06 11.51
CA MET A 183 -2.52 -15.63 10.14
C MET A 183 -1.08 -16.01 9.75
N HIS A 184 -0.12 -15.67 10.60
CA HIS A 184 1.31 -15.82 10.32
C HIS A 184 1.96 -16.95 11.14
N GLY A 185 1.21 -18.02 11.39
CA GLY A 185 1.66 -19.16 12.17
C GLY A 185 0.63 -20.27 12.23
N GLN A 186 0.97 -21.35 12.93
CA GLN A 186 0.08 -22.51 13.05
C GLN A 186 -1.20 -22.13 13.79
N SER A 187 -2.34 -22.37 13.16
CA SER A 187 -3.64 -22.19 13.80
C SER A 187 -3.88 -23.25 14.88
N VAL A 188 -4.70 -22.93 15.88
CA VAL A 188 -4.86 -23.75 17.08
C VAL A 188 -6.32 -23.87 17.48
N ILE A 189 -6.76 -25.10 17.79
CA ILE A 189 -8.05 -25.36 18.42
C ILE A 189 -7.89 -25.19 19.93
N VAL A 190 -8.20 -23.99 20.44
CA VAL A 190 -8.04 -23.69 21.88
C VAL A 190 -9.00 -24.48 22.76
N CYS A 191 -10.16 -24.88 22.22
CA CYS A 191 -11.18 -25.63 22.95
C CYS A 191 -10.66 -26.99 23.44
N SER A 192 -9.65 -27.58 22.77
CA SER A 192 -9.10 -28.88 23.13
C SER A 192 -8.39 -28.89 24.49
N GLU A 193 -8.04 -27.72 25.01
CA GLU A 193 -7.48 -27.58 26.35
C GLU A 193 -8.44 -28.14 27.43
N CYS A 194 -9.75 -27.95 27.23
CA CYS A 194 -10.79 -28.34 28.18
C CYS A 194 -11.81 -29.35 27.62
N HIS A 195 -11.88 -29.52 26.30
CA HIS A 195 -12.82 -30.39 25.63
C HIS A 195 -12.08 -31.39 24.74
N TYR A 196 -11.91 -32.62 25.22
CA TYR A 196 -11.19 -33.65 24.46
C TYR A 196 -11.81 -33.90 23.08
N GLN A 197 -13.13 -33.77 22.93
CA GLN A 197 -13.82 -33.93 21.64
C GLN A 197 -13.37 -32.90 20.60
N ALA A 198 -12.89 -31.73 21.04
CA ALA A 198 -12.35 -30.73 20.12
C ALA A 198 -11.05 -31.21 19.44
N ALA A 199 -10.29 -32.08 20.11
CA ALA A 199 -9.08 -32.67 19.54
C ALA A 199 -9.39 -33.68 18.41
N GLU A 200 -10.60 -34.24 18.38
CA GLU A 200 -11.02 -35.18 17.32
C GLU A 200 -11.31 -34.49 15.98
N SER A 201 -11.46 -33.16 15.98
CA SER A 201 -11.88 -32.36 14.82
C SER A 201 -10.85 -31.29 14.43
N VAL A 202 -9.59 -31.50 14.80
CA VAL A 202 -8.51 -30.56 14.47
C VAL A 202 -8.26 -30.62 12.96
N PRO A 203 -8.39 -29.48 12.24
CA PRO A 203 -8.09 -29.45 10.82
C PRO A 203 -6.63 -29.85 10.55
N GLU A 204 -6.36 -30.39 9.37
CA GLU A 204 -4.99 -30.68 8.95
C GLU A 204 -4.11 -29.42 9.05
N GLY A 205 -2.90 -29.59 9.57
CA GLY A 205 -1.96 -28.49 9.81
C GLY A 205 -2.25 -27.62 11.03
N TRP A 206 -3.38 -27.79 11.71
CA TRP A 206 -3.67 -27.09 12.96
C TRP A 206 -3.10 -27.85 14.15
N SER A 207 -2.80 -27.11 15.21
CA SER A 207 -2.47 -27.69 16.51
C SER A 207 -3.70 -27.76 17.42
N SER A 208 -3.60 -28.62 18.43
CA SER A 208 -4.50 -28.67 19.57
C SER A 208 -3.71 -28.44 20.85
N ILE A 209 -4.28 -27.71 21.79
CA ILE A 209 -3.73 -27.62 23.14
C ILE A 209 -3.99 -28.96 23.85
N PRO A 210 -2.99 -29.58 24.51
CA PRO A 210 -3.20 -30.81 25.25
C PRO A 210 -4.32 -30.66 26.28
N TYR A 211 -5.22 -31.65 26.33
CA TYR A 211 -6.30 -31.67 27.29
C TYR A 211 -5.73 -31.65 28.72
N ARG A 212 -6.19 -30.69 29.51
CA ARG A 212 -5.93 -30.65 30.93
C ARG A 212 -7.02 -31.47 31.62
N GLU A 213 -6.68 -32.71 32.00
CA GLU A 213 -7.46 -33.41 33.00
C GLU A 213 -7.60 -32.49 34.22
N LYS A 214 -8.84 -32.21 34.61
CA LYS A 214 -9.16 -31.28 35.70
C LYS A 214 -8.25 -31.54 36.89
N ARG A 215 -7.59 -30.49 37.39
CA ARG A 215 -7.04 -30.49 38.75
C ARG A 215 -8.18 -30.50 39.77
#